data_AF-A0A9X6JU29-F1
#
_entry.id   AF-A0A9X6JU29-F1
#
_cell.length_a   1.000
_cell.length_b   1.000
_cell.length_c   1.000
_cell.angle_alpha   90.00
_cell.angle_beta   90.00
_cell.angle_gamma   90.00
#
_symmetry.space_group_name_H-M   'P 1'
#
loop_
_entity.id
_entity.type
_entity.pdbx_description
1 polymer ?
#
loop_
_entity_poly.entity_id
_entity_poly.type
_entity_poly.pdbx_seq_one_letter_code
_entity_poly.pdbx_strand_id
1 'polypeptide(L)'
;MWYEDEANFMKQMVRYTVPDAHIKAKRDAVKHLYSFQPAPQIISGLVLYYPGYKNAVGDYKLTFLGKELKHSHICNDIFNYCSFQTNFPRYMALILKAIYENGISAMSPVPGFNIILQNKSYDFEEFKTLIYWITLQEEINYPIKNNAMSVKLPFSRYYESIYVAYTNQNNININTIMQRADGTIPYNILEGLNVPENLILPTELTDLHTSINS
;
A
#
# COMPACT_ATOMS: atom_id res chain seq x y z
N MET A 1 -14.87 3.63 -8.22
CA MET A 1 -13.56 3.02 -7.94
C MET A 1 -12.57 4.17 -7.83
N TRP A 2 -12.37 4.68 -6.62
CA TRP A 2 -11.77 6.01 -6.34
C TRP A 2 -10.37 6.20 -6.95
N TYR A 3 -9.59 5.13 -7.09
CA TYR A 3 -8.19 5.19 -7.51
C TYR A 3 -7.96 5.49 -8.99
N GLU A 4 -8.87 5.13 -9.91
CA GLU A 4 -8.66 5.41 -11.35
C GLU A 4 -8.72 6.91 -11.65
N ASP A 5 -9.72 7.60 -11.10
CA ASP A 5 -9.91 9.05 -11.29
C ASP A 5 -8.75 9.83 -10.68
N GLU A 6 -8.30 9.44 -9.49
CA GLU A 6 -7.20 10.09 -8.77
C GLU A 6 -5.84 9.80 -9.42
N ALA A 7 -5.60 8.57 -9.88
CA ALA A 7 -4.40 8.25 -10.65
C ALA A 7 -4.36 9.04 -11.97
N ASN A 8 -5.52 9.23 -12.63
CA ASN A 8 -5.63 10.06 -13.82
C ASN A 8 -5.38 11.54 -13.51
N PHE A 9 -5.94 12.07 -12.41
CA PHE A 9 -5.67 13.43 -11.94
C PHE A 9 -4.18 13.64 -11.67
N MET A 10 -3.53 12.72 -10.95
CA MET A 10 -2.09 12.78 -10.67
C MET A 10 -1.25 12.75 -11.96
N LYS A 11 -1.60 11.89 -12.91
CA LYS A 11 -0.96 11.83 -14.24
C LYS A 11 -1.15 13.13 -15.03
N GLN A 12 -2.28 13.82 -14.88
CA GLN A 12 -2.54 15.11 -15.50
C GLN A 12 -1.74 16.25 -14.84
N MET A 13 -1.65 16.29 -13.51
CA MET A 13 -0.86 17.30 -12.79
C MET A 13 0.61 17.31 -13.19
N VAL A 14 1.18 16.13 -13.48
CA VAL A 14 2.54 16.00 -14.06
C VAL A 14 2.65 16.66 -15.42
N ARG A 15 1.62 16.56 -16.27
CA ARG A 15 1.64 17.17 -17.60
C ARG A 15 1.56 18.70 -17.54
N TYR A 16 0.81 19.26 -16.59
CA TYR A 16 0.60 20.71 -16.48
C TYR A 16 1.72 21.47 -15.76
N THR A 17 2.50 20.81 -14.90
CA THR A 17 3.60 21.45 -14.15
C THR A 17 4.90 21.56 -14.95
N VAL A 18 4.95 21.04 -16.19
CA VAL A 18 6.16 21.00 -17.02
C VAL A 18 5.99 21.63 -18.42
N PRO A 19 5.58 22.90 -18.56
CA PRO A 19 5.98 23.69 -19.72
C PRO A 19 7.38 24.29 -19.47
N ASP A 20 8.28 24.22 -20.45
CA ASP A 20 9.44 25.12 -20.63
C ASP A 20 10.84 24.81 -20.05
N ALA A 21 11.16 23.60 -19.59
CA ALA A 21 12.55 23.28 -19.24
C ALA A 21 13.39 22.85 -20.46
N HIS A 22 13.75 23.83 -21.29
CA HIS A 22 14.70 23.76 -22.40
C HIS A 22 16.18 23.55 -21.96
N ILE A 23 16.44 22.80 -20.89
CA ILE A 23 17.79 22.65 -20.35
C ILE A 23 18.29 21.23 -20.60
N LYS A 24 19.35 21.15 -21.41
CA LYS A 24 20.26 20.02 -21.61
C LYS A 24 20.64 19.39 -20.25
N ALA A 25 19.82 18.46 -19.77
CA ALA A 25 20.07 17.68 -18.57
C ALA A 25 21.28 16.76 -18.78
N LYS A 26 22.37 17.02 -18.05
CA LYS A 26 23.44 16.06 -17.80
C LYS A 26 22.82 14.77 -17.22
N ARG A 27 23.23 13.63 -17.76
CA ARG A 27 22.48 12.38 -17.87
C ARG A 27 22.11 11.63 -16.56
N ASP A 28 22.53 12.06 -15.37
CA ASP A 28 22.33 11.24 -14.15
C ASP A 28 21.72 11.96 -12.93
N ALA A 29 21.51 13.28 -12.98
CA ALA A 29 21.00 14.04 -11.81
C ALA A 29 19.48 14.31 -11.82
N VAL A 30 18.76 13.96 -12.89
CA VAL A 30 17.37 14.42 -13.12
C VAL A 30 16.31 13.37 -12.76
N LYS A 31 16.70 12.20 -12.22
CA LYS A 31 15.77 11.09 -11.99
C LYS A 31 14.65 11.35 -10.98
N HIS A 32 14.75 12.41 -10.16
CA HIS A 32 13.71 12.79 -9.19
C HIS A 32 13.54 14.32 -9.07
N LEU A 33 13.81 15.08 -10.15
CA LEU A 33 13.81 16.54 -10.10
C LEU A 33 12.45 17.16 -9.73
N TYR A 34 11.39 16.34 -9.75
CA TYR A 34 10.03 16.71 -9.43
C TYR A 34 9.52 15.81 -8.31
N SER A 35 9.11 16.44 -7.20
CA SER A 35 8.47 15.79 -6.06
C SER A 35 7.14 16.46 -5.78
N PHE A 36 6.11 15.66 -5.50
CA PHE A 36 4.84 16.12 -4.98
C PHE A 36 4.73 15.78 -3.50
N GLN A 37 4.28 16.77 -2.71
CA GLN A 37 3.91 16.53 -1.33
C GLN A 37 2.39 16.33 -1.29
N PRO A 38 1.90 15.11 -1.00
CA PRO A 38 0.50 14.94 -0.67
C PRO A 38 0.14 15.83 0.52
N ALA A 39 -1.14 16.24 0.61
CA ALA A 39 -1.63 17.25 1.54
C ALA A 39 -0.83 17.26 2.87
N PRO A 40 0.08 18.23 3.07
CA PRO A 40 1.12 18.18 4.11
C PRO A 40 0.57 18.27 5.53
N GLN A 41 -0.75 18.41 5.67
CA GLN A 41 -1.43 18.62 6.94
C GLN A 41 -1.66 17.34 7.74
N ILE A 42 -1.65 16.14 7.12
CA ILE A 42 -1.94 14.89 7.84
C ILE A 42 -0.68 14.08 8.12
N ILE A 43 0.21 13.88 7.14
CA ILE A 43 1.47 13.16 7.36
C ILE A 43 2.67 13.99 6.92
N SER A 44 3.35 14.60 7.90
CA SER A 44 4.61 15.30 7.65
C SER A 44 5.70 14.34 7.16
N GLY A 45 6.40 14.74 6.08
CA GLY A 45 7.52 14.00 5.53
C GLY A 45 7.16 12.88 4.55
N LEU A 46 5.87 12.72 4.19
CA LEU A 46 5.45 11.88 3.08
C LEU A 46 5.66 12.64 1.75
N VAL A 47 6.39 12.05 0.81
CA VAL A 47 6.77 12.68 -0.47
C VAL A 47 6.70 11.65 -1.60
N LEU A 48 5.98 11.98 -2.67
CA LEU A 48 5.92 11.20 -3.91
C LEU A 48 6.89 11.78 -4.94
N TYR A 49 7.81 10.97 -5.44
CA TYR A 49 8.74 11.34 -6.51
C TYR A 49 8.26 10.83 -7.86
N TYR A 50 8.32 11.72 -8.85
CA TYR A 50 7.96 11.41 -10.23
C TYR A 50 9.12 10.74 -10.97
N PRO A 51 8.84 9.79 -11.90
CA PRO A 51 9.86 9.26 -12.79
C PRO A 51 10.31 10.31 -13.81
N GLY A 52 11.61 10.39 -14.09
CA GLY A 52 12.21 11.40 -14.97
C GLY A 52 11.71 11.38 -16.43
N TYR A 53 11.87 12.52 -17.13
CA TYR A 53 11.03 12.92 -18.29
C TYR A 53 11.33 12.32 -19.69
N LYS A 54 12.45 11.67 -19.99
CA LYS A 54 12.76 11.25 -21.38
C LYS A 54 13.34 9.84 -21.47
N ASN A 55 12.47 8.85 -21.61
CA ASN A 55 12.80 7.44 -21.95
C ASN A 55 13.63 6.63 -20.92
N ALA A 56 13.57 6.97 -19.63
CA ALA A 56 14.10 6.14 -18.54
C ALA A 56 12.92 5.66 -17.68
N VAL A 57 12.33 4.53 -18.06
CA VAL A 57 11.18 3.89 -17.39
C VAL A 57 11.60 3.55 -15.96
N GLY A 58 11.12 4.33 -15.01
CA GLY A 58 11.30 4.07 -13.58
C GLY A 58 9.95 4.22 -12.90
N ASP A 59 9.83 3.59 -11.75
CA ASP A 59 8.62 3.64 -10.95
C ASP A 59 8.54 4.95 -10.19
N TYR A 60 7.32 5.46 -10.01
CA TYR A 60 7.03 6.47 -9.00
C TYR A 60 7.44 5.90 -7.65
N LYS A 61 8.03 6.75 -6.81
CA LYS A 61 8.58 6.35 -5.52
C LYS A 61 7.97 7.18 -4.41
N LEU A 62 7.40 6.52 -3.42
CA LEU A 62 6.98 7.17 -2.19
C LEU A 62 8.09 7.08 -1.14
N THR A 63 8.41 8.21 -0.50
CA THR A 63 9.25 8.23 0.71
C THR A 63 8.48 8.79 1.88
N PHE A 64 8.83 8.32 3.06
CA PHE A 64 8.36 8.84 4.31
C PHE A 64 9.57 9.14 5.21
N LEU A 65 9.66 10.38 5.70
CA LEU A 65 10.81 10.88 6.48
C LEU A 65 12.16 10.64 5.77
N GLY A 66 12.19 10.86 4.45
CA GLY A 66 13.39 10.70 3.62
C GLY A 66 13.79 9.25 3.33
N LYS A 67 13.05 8.25 3.85
CA LYS A 67 13.27 6.83 3.56
C LYS A 67 12.21 6.31 2.61
N GLU A 68 12.60 5.37 1.75
CA GLU A 68 11.64 4.68 0.89
C GLU A 68 10.58 3.96 1.73
N LEU A 69 9.31 4.22 1.41
CA LEU A 69 8.20 3.52 2.02
C LEU A 69 7.88 2.29 1.16
N LYS A 70 7.95 1.11 1.78
CA LYS A 70 7.76 -0.17 1.09
C LYS A 70 6.55 -0.91 1.63
N HIS A 71 5.87 -1.64 0.76
CA HIS A 71 4.77 -2.53 1.14
C HIS A 71 5.22 -3.60 2.14
N SER A 72 6.44 -4.13 2.01
CA SER A 72 7.01 -5.12 2.95
C SER A 72 7.08 -4.62 4.39
N HIS A 73 7.50 -3.38 4.61
CA HIS A 73 7.53 -2.79 5.96
C HIS A 73 6.12 -2.68 6.54
N ILE A 74 5.14 -2.26 5.74
CA ILE A 74 3.73 -2.19 6.17
C ILE A 74 3.19 -3.58 6.48
N CYS A 75 3.52 -4.60 5.68
CA CYS A 75 3.13 -5.99 5.95
C CYS A 75 3.64 -6.45 7.31
N ASN A 76 4.91 -6.21 7.61
CA ASN A 76 5.51 -6.56 8.91
C ASN A 76 4.84 -5.82 10.08
N ASP A 77 4.56 -4.53 9.92
CA ASP A 77 3.93 -3.74 10.97
C ASP A 77 2.46 -4.15 11.20
N ILE A 78 1.72 -4.48 10.13
CA ILE A 78 0.37 -5.07 10.21
C ILE A 78 0.41 -6.43 10.92
N PHE A 79 1.34 -7.30 10.54
CA PHE A 79 1.53 -8.60 11.20
C PHE A 79 1.78 -8.41 12.71
N ASN A 80 2.73 -7.56 13.08
CA ASN A 80 3.04 -7.26 14.48
C ASN A 80 1.81 -6.76 15.23
N TYR A 81 1.07 -5.78 14.66
CA TYR A 81 -0.19 -5.30 15.22
C TYR A 81 -1.16 -6.47 15.46
N CYS A 82 -1.44 -7.26 14.43
CA CYS A 82 -2.39 -8.37 14.52
C CYS A 82 -1.97 -9.48 15.49
N SER A 83 -0.68 -9.67 15.74
CA SER A 83 -0.17 -10.67 16.67
C SER A 83 -0.32 -10.29 18.15
N PHE A 84 -0.62 -9.03 18.49
CA PHE A 84 -0.71 -8.60 19.89
C PHE A 84 -1.95 -9.12 20.62
N GLN A 85 -3.11 -9.15 19.96
CA GLN A 85 -4.38 -9.54 20.60
C GLN A 85 -5.29 -10.25 19.60
N THR A 86 -6.12 -11.17 20.11
CA THR A 86 -7.03 -11.99 19.31
C THR A 86 -8.04 -11.20 18.47
N ASN A 87 -8.45 -10.01 18.93
CA ASN A 87 -9.39 -9.15 18.19
C ASN A 87 -8.71 -8.26 17.13
N PHE A 88 -7.40 -8.02 17.24
CA PHE A 88 -6.70 -7.08 16.35
C PHE A 88 -6.69 -7.50 14.88
N PRO A 89 -6.64 -8.79 14.52
CA PRO A 89 -6.86 -9.24 13.14
C PRO A 89 -8.20 -8.76 12.56
N ARG A 90 -9.29 -8.85 13.33
CA ARG A 90 -10.62 -8.38 12.90
C ARG A 90 -10.64 -6.87 12.69
N TYR A 91 -10.10 -6.13 13.66
CA TYR A 91 -10.01 -4.68 13.58
C TYR A 91 -9.21 -4.22 12.37
N MET A 92 -8.03 -4.81 12.13
CA MET A 92 -7.22 -4.46 10.96
C MET A 92 -7.94 -4.79 9.65
N ALA A 93 -8.66 -5.92 9.59
CA ALA A 93 -9.44 -6.26 8.40
C ALA A 93 -10.55 -5.22 8.12
N LEU A 94 -11.27 -4.76 9.15
CA LEU A 94 -12.25 -3.67 9.01
C LEU A 94 -11.60 -2.37 8.53
N ILE A 95 -10.47 -1.97 9.12
CA ILE A 95 -9.72 -0.77 8.72
C ILE A 95 -9.33 -0.86 7.23
N LEU A 96 -8.66 -1.95 6.82
CA LEU A 96 -8.20 -2.10 5.44
C LEU A 96 -9.35 -2.19 4.45
N LYS A 97 -10.46 -2.85 4.80
CA LYS A 97 -11.66 -2.89 3.95
C LYS A 97 -12.23 -1.49 3.73
N ALA A 98 -12.34 -0.70 4.80
CA ALA A 98 -12.82 0.67 4.71
C ALA A 98 -11.96 1.53 3.78
N ILE A 99 -10.62 1.42 3.89
CA ILE A 99 -9.66 2.13 3.02
C ILE A 99 -9.74 1.61 1.58
N TYR A 100 -9.81 0.29 1.37
CA TYR A 100 -9.91 -0.28 0.03
C TYR A 100 -11.18 0.18 -0.71
N GLU A 101 -12.31 0.24 -0.02
CA GLU A 101 -13.60 0.60 -0.62
C GLU A 101 -13.77 2.11 -0.83
N ASN A 102 -13.20 2.93 0.05
CA ASN A 102 -13.49 4.37 0.12
C ASN A 102 -12.26 5.28 -0.05
N GLY A 103 -11.05 4.72 -0.13
CA GLY A 103 -9.82 5.47 -0.30
C GLY A 103 -9.57 6.47 0.82
N ILE A 104 -9.15 7.69 0.46
CA ILE A 104 -8.88 8.77 1.41
C ILE A 104 -10.15 9.25 2.15
N SER A 105 -11.34 8.97 1.60
CA SER A 105 -12.64 9.30 2.20
C SER A 105 -13.11 8.26 3.22
N ALA A 106 -12.33 7.20 3.48
CA ALA A 106 -12.66 6.22 4.49
C ALA A 106 -12.78 6.86 5.88
N MET A 107 -13.80 6.42 6.63
CA MET A 107 -14.03 6.75 8.03
C MET A 107 -13.60 5.57 8.91
N SER A 108 -13.09 5.82 10.12
CA SER A 108 -12.63 4.73 10.99
C SER A 108 -13.80 3.83 11.43
N PRO A 109 -13.80 2.53 11.09
CA PRO A 109 -14.77 1.58 11.64
C PRO A 109 -14.41 1.12 13.07
N VAL A 110 -13.21 1.45 13.57
CA VAL A 110 -12.71 1.01 14.87
C VAL A 110 -12.41 2.24 15.75
N PRO A 111 -13.21 2.49 16.80
CA PRO A 111 -12.97 3.60 17.72
C PRO A 111 -11.58 3.50 18.38
N GLY A 112 -10.86 4.62 18.42
CA GLY A 112 -9.54 4.68 19.06
C GLY A 112 -8.44 3.87 18.35
N PHE A 113 -8.63 3.53 17.07
CA PHE A 113 -7.61 2.81 16.30
C PHE A 113 -6.26 3.53 16.33
N ASN A 114 -5.23 2.76 16.62
CA ASN A 114 -3.85 3.21 16.57
C ASN A 114 -2.95 2.04 16.15
N ILE A 115 -1.94 2.31 15.33
CA ILE A 115 -0.94 1.33 14.93
C ILE A 115 0.45 1.93 15.03
N ILE A 116 1.42 1.09 15.41
CA ILE A 116 2.84 1.46 15.37
C ILE A 116 3.41 1.00 14.03
N LEU A 117 3.83 1.96 13.19
CA LEU A 117 4.61 1.68 11.98
C LEU A 117 6.03 2.23 12.16
N GLN A 118 7.06 1.43 11.89
CA GLN A 118 8.46 1.86 12.00
C GLN A 118 8.80 2.63 13.30
N ASN A 119 8.29 2.16 14.45
CA ASN A 119 8.46 2.77 15.79
C ASN A 119 7.76 4.12 16.01
N LYS A 120 6.82 4.52 15.16
CA LYS A 120 5.95 5.68 15.38
C LYS A 120 4.50 5.25 15.44
N SER A 121 3.75 5.83 16.36
CA SER A 121 2.30 5.63 16.50
C SER A 121 1.56 6.48 15.47
N TYR A 122 0.56 5.88 14.82
CA TYR A 122 -0.31 6.52 13.83
C TYR A 122 -1.76 6.30 14.21
N ASP A 123 -2.54 7.37 14.19
CA ASP A 123 -3.98 7.26 14.25
C ASP A 123 -4.57 6.74 12.91
N PHE A 124 -5.90 6.63 12.85
CA PHE A 124 -6.58 6.18 11.64
C PHE A 124 -6.35 7.11 10.45
N GLU A 125 -6.37 8.44 10.63
CA GLU A 125 -6.25 9.39 9.53
C GLU A 125 -4.85 9.37 8.92
N GLU A 126 -3.83 9.27 9.77
CA GLU A 126 -2.45 9.08 9.33
C GLU A 126 -2.26 7.69 8.69
N PHE A 127 -2.77 6.61 9.29
CA PHE A 127 -2.65 5.28 8.69
C PHE A 127 -3.34 5.19 7.33
N LYS A 128 -4.59 5.67 7.23
CA LYS A 128 -5.36 5.75 5.99
C LYS A 128 -4.60 6.50 4.91
N THR A 129 -4.07 7.67 5.24
CA THR A 129 -3.33 8.50 4.29
C THR A 129 -2.09 7.76 3.78
N LEU A 130 -1.35 7.06 4.66
CA LEU A 130 -0.17 6.30 4.29
C LEU A 130 -0.52 5.12 3.36
N ILE A 131 -1.53 4.31 3.72
CA ILE A 131 -2.01 3.19 2.91
C ILE A 131 -2.53 3.68 1.56
N TYR A 132 -3.34 4.74 1.55
CA TYR A 132 -3.88 5.34 0.33
C TYR A 132 -2.75 5.72 -0.65
N TRP A 133 -1.75 6.49 -0.21
CA TRP A 133 -0.70 6.96 -1.10
C TRP A 133 0.22 5.85 -1.61
N ILE A 134 0.60 4.89 -0.76
CA ILE A 134 1.48 3.81 -1.20
C ILE A 134 0.77 2.85 -2.17
N THR A 135 -0.52 2.61 -1.97
CA THR A 135 -1.30 1.77 -2.90
C THR A 135 -1.64 2.50 -4.19
N LEU A 136 -1.87 3.82 -4.14
CA LEU A 136 -2.05 4.64 -5.33
C LEU A 136 -0.76 4.71 -6.17
N GLN A 137 0.42 4.74 -5.53
CA GLN A 137 1.70 4.61 -6.24
C GLN A 137 1.74 3.34 -7.11
N GLU A 138 1.23 2.22 -6.58
CA GLU A 138 1.14 0.96 -7.31
C GLU A 138 0.22 1.05 -8.54
N GLU A 139 -0.97 1.63 -8.43
CA GLU A 139 -1.87 1.88 -9.58
C GLU A 139 -1.24 2.83 -10.61
N ILE A 140 -0.48 3.82 -10.17
CA ILE A 140 0.19 4.74 -11.08
C ILE A 140 1.25 4.00 -11.91
N ASN A 141 2.05 3.15 -11.27
CA ASN A 141 3.13 2.36 -11.89
C ASN A 141 2.58 1.20 -12.74
N TYR A 142 1.61 0.46 -12.19
CA TYR A 142 1.07 -0.79 -12.72
C TYR A 142 -0.46 -0.73 -12.76
N PRO A 143 -1.05 0.05 -13.68
CA PRO A 143 -2.47 0.36 -13.68
C PRO A 143 -3.32 -0.84 -14.11
N ILE A 144 -4.53 -0.95 -13.56
CA ILE A 144 -5.46 -2.06 -13.84
C ILE A 144 -5.81 -2.17 -15.32
N LYS A 145 -5.89 -1.03 -16.04
CA LYS A 145 -6.14 -0.98 -17.49
C LYS A 145 -5.08 -1.70 -18.34
N ASN A 146 -3.92 -2.00 -17.76
CA ASN A 146 -2.85 -2.76 -18.39
C ASN A 146 -2.84 -4.24 -17.93
N ASN A 147 -3.97 -4.75 -17.41
CA ASN A 147 -4.11 -6.09 -16.83
C ASN A 147 -3.19 -6.37 -15.63
N ALA A 148 -2.73 -5.32 -14.95
CA ALA A 148 -2.02 -5.45 -13.68
C ALA A 148 -3.00 -5.57 -12.51
N MET A 149 -2.53 -6.07 -11.37
CA MET A 149 -3.33 -6.12 -10.15
C MET A 149 -3.51 -4.76 -9.48
N SER A 150 -2.63 -3.80 -9.77
CA SER A 150 -2.75 -2.43 -9.23
C SER A 150 -2.91 -2.44 -7.70
N VAL A 151 -3.80 -1.63 -7.12
CA VAL A 151 -4.13 -1.54 -5.70
C VAL A 151 -4.48 -2.89 -5.09
N LYS A 152 -4.99 -3.86 -5.87
CA LYS A 152 -5.33 -5.18 -5.34
C LYS A 152 -4.09 -5.90 -4.82
N LEU A 153 -2.95 -5.78 -5.49
CA LEU A 153 -1.70 -6.43 -5.09
C LEU A 153 -1.29 -6.10 -3.65
N PRO A 154 -1.08 -4.83 -3.25
CA PRO A 154 -0.66 -4.51 -1.90
C PRO A 154 -1.72 -4.87 -0.86
N PHE A 155 -3.00 -4.67 -1.16
CA PHE A 155 -4.07 -5.09 -0.24
C PHE A 155 -4.12 -6.61 -0.04
N SER A 156 -3.84 -7.41 -1.09
CA SER A 156 -3.66 -8.86 -0.93
C SER A 156 -2.50 -9.20 0.00
N ARG A 157 -1.38 -8.46 -0.04
CA ARG A 157 -0.24 -8.68 0.87
C ARG A 157 -0.53 -8.28 2.31
N TYR A 158 -1.30 -7.21 2.50
CA TYR A 158 -1.76 -6.81 3.82
C TYR A 158 -2.73 -7.86 4.40
N TYR A 159 -3.63 -8.40 3.58
CA TYR A 159 -4.49 -9.52 3.96
C TYR A 159 -3.67 -10.77 4.36
N GLU A 160 -2.68 -11.16 3.57
CA GLU A 160 -1.79 -12.28 3.91
C GLU A 160 -1.11 -12.06 5.28
N SER A 161 -0.72 -10.83 5.60
CA SER A 161 -0.10 -10.46 6.89
C SER A 161 -1.07 -10.66 8.06
N ILE A 162 -2.33 -10.22 7.91
CA ILE A 162 -3.38 -10.47 8.91
C ILE A 162 -3.63 -11.97 9.07
N TYR A 163 -3.73 -12.69 7.95
CA TYR A 163 -4.00 -14.12 7.93
C TYR A 163 -2.93 -14.90 8.68
N VAL A 164 -1.65 -14.65 8.38
CA VAL A 164 -0.54 -15.34 9.05
C VAL A 164 -0.51 -15.02 10.54
N ALA A 165 -0.76 -13.76 10.93
CA ALA A 165 -0.87 -13.37 12.32
C ALA A 165 -2.03 -14.08 13.05
N TYR A 166 -3.18 -14.23 12.39
CA TYR A 166 -4.36 -14.88 12.97
C TYR A 166 -4.19 -16.39 13.13
N THR A 167 -3.56 -17.04 12.16
CA THR A 167 -3.54 -18.50 12.07
C THR A 167 -2.32 -19.13 12.72
N ASN A 168 -1.23 -18.37 12.89
CA ASN A 168 0.05 -18.83 13.43
C ASN A 168 0.56 -20.12 12.72
N GLN A 169 0.32 -20.24 11.40
CA GLN A 169 0.66 -21.45 10.66
C GLN A 169 2.10 -21.45 10.14
N ASN A 170 2.78 -22.58 10.35
CA ASN A 170 4.19 -22.79 9.99
C ASN A 170 4.51 -22.76 8.48
N ASN A 171 3.51 -22.64 7.60
CA ASN A 171 3.69 -22.79 6.15
C ASN A 171 3.99 -21.47 5.41
N ILE A 172 3.54 -20.33 5.93
CA ILE A 172 3.88 -19.00 5.40
C ILE A 172 4.22 -18.12 6.58
N ASN A 173 5.47 -17.66 6.66
CA ASN A 173 5.91 -16.70 7.65
C ASN A 173 5.90 -15.28 7.08
N ILE A 174 6.04 -14.30 7.96
CA ILE A 174 6.06 -12.88 7.58
C ILE A 174 7.17 -12.52 6.59
N ASN A 175 8.33 -13.18 6.66
CA ASN A 175 9.44 -12.93 5.73
C ASN A 175 9.06 -13.28 4.29
N THR A 176 8.33 -14.38 4.07
CA THR A 176 7.82 -14.76 2.75
C THR A 176 6.86 -13.70 2.20
N ILE A 177 5.99 -13.15 3.05
CA ILE A 177 5.05 -12.09 2.63
C ILE A 177 5.81 -10.81 2.28
N MET A 178 6.78 -10.41 3.10
CA MET A 178 7.64 -9.25 2.83
C MET A 178 8.40 -9.41 1.51
N GLN A 179 8.97 -10.58 1.27
CA GLN A 179 9.69 -10.91 0.03
C GLN A 179 8.77 -10.83 -1.21
N ARG A 180 7.53 -11.31 -1.09
CA ARG A 180 6.51 -11.17 -2.14
C ARG A 180 6.09 -9.72 -2.36
N ALA A 181 5.95 -8.93 -1.29
CA ALA A 181 5.61 -7.52 -1.36
C ALA A 181 6.71 -6.67 -2.01
N ASP A 182 7.98 -7.07 -1.86
CA ASP A 182 9.12 -6.44 -2.53
C ASP A 182 9.39 -7.00 -3.94
N GLY A 183 8.57 -7.95 -4.43
CA GLY A 183 8.76 -8.58 -5.74
C GLY A 183 9.99 -9.49 -5.86
N THR A 184 10.61 -9.87 -4.73
CA THR A 184 11.80 -10.74 -4.72
C THR A 184 11.47 -12.21 -4.94
N ILE A 185 10.22 -12.62 -4.72
CA ILE A 185 9.69 -13.94 -5.04
C ILE A 185 8.54 -13.77 -6.04
N PRO A 186 8.48 -14.56 -7.13
CA PRO A 186 7.43 -14.48 -8.14
C PRO A 186 6.01 -14.61 -7.57
N TYR A 187 5.08 -13.92 -8.23
CA TYR A 187 3.66 -13.96 -7.92
C TYR A 187 3.04 -15.31 -8.32
N ASN A 188 2.85 -16.21 -7.35
CA ASN A 188 1.82 -17.23 -7.45
C ASN A 188 0.65 -16.80 -6.54
N ILE A 189 -0.51 -16.57 -7.14
CA ILE A 189 -1.78 -16.24 -6.47
C ILE A 189 -2.04 -17.32 -5.41
N LEU A 190 -1.90 -17.01 -4.12
CA LEU A 190 -2.40 -17.82 -2.99
C LEU A 190 -2.01 -19.33 -2.96
N GLU A 191 -1.20 -19.84 -3.90
CA GLU A 191 -0.58 -21.16 -3.82
C GLU A 191 0.38 -21.14 -2.64
N GLY A 192 -0.08 -21.67 -1.51
CA GLY A 192 0.69 -21.77 -0.28
C GLY A 192 -0.06 -21.35 0.98
N LEU A 193 -1.17 -20.61 0.88
CA LEU A 193 -2.09 -20.49 2.01
C LEU A 193 -2.97 -21.73 2.01
N ASN A 194 -2.40 -22.86 2.43
CA ASN A 194 -3.18 -24.05 2.79
C ASN A 194 -4.06 -23.65 3.98
N VAL A 195 -5.23 -23.07 3.71
CA VAL A 195 -6.23 -22.83 4.74
C VAL A 195 -6.63 -24.20 5.27
N PRO A 196 -6.38 -24.52 6.56
CA PRO A 196 -6.82 -25.78 7.11
C PRO A 196 -8.31 -25.88 6.90
N GLU A 197 -8.79 -27.03 6.43
CA GLU A 197 -10.21 -27.25 6.13
C GLU A 197 -11.14 -26.97 7.34
N ASN A 198 -10.58 -26.97 8.56
CA ASN A 198 -11.30 -26.72 9.82
C ASN A 198 -11.06 -25.32 10.43
N LEU A 199 -10.33 -24.43 9.76
CA LEU A 199 -10.07 -23.09 10.26
C LEU A 199 -11.25 -22.15 9.91
N ILE A 200 -11.99 -21.73 10.94
CA ILE A 200 -13.02 -20.71 10.78
C ILE A 200 -12.37 -19.33 10.88
N LEU A 201 -12.31 -18.62 9.75
CA LEU A 201 -11.88 -17.23 9.73
C LEU A 201 -12.98 -16.31 10.26
N PRO A 202 -12.63 -15.19 10.93
CA PRO A 202 -13.58 -14.14 11.23
C PRO A 202 -14.23 -13.60 9.96
N THR A 203 -15.52 -13.26 10.04
CA THR A 203 -16.27 -12.70 8.90
C THR A 203 -15.57 -11.48 8.31
N GLU A 204 -14.98 -10.62 9.14
CA GLU A 204 -14.29 -9.41 8.69
C GLU A 204 -13.08 -9.70 7.79
N LEU A 205 -12.35 -10.80 8.05
CA LEU A 205 -11.25 -11.24 7.19
C LEU A 205 -11.80 -11.76 5.86
N THR A 206 -12.85 -12.58 5.91
CA THR A 206 -13.49 -13.14 4.71
C THR A 206 -14.09 -12.04 3.83
N ASP A 207 -14.69 -11.02 4.45
CA ASP A 207 -15.26 -9.85 3.76
C ASP A 207 -14.17 -9.01 3.09
N LEU A 208 -13.05 -8.74 3.78
CA LEU A 208 -11.91 -8.06 3.17
C LEU A 208 -11.37 -8.84 1.96
N HIS A 209 -11.17 -10.16 2.10
CA HIS A 209 -10.74 -11.00 1.00
C HIS A 209 -11.71 -10.95 -0.18
N THR A 210 -13.02 -10.97 0.10
CA THR A 210 -14.06 -10.88 -0.92
C THR A 210 -14.02 -9.53 -1.65
N SER A 211 -13.93 -8.41 -0.91
CA SER A 211 -13.84 -7.06 -1.51
C SER A 211 -12.60 -6.91 -2.40
N ILE A 212 -11.44 -7.46 -2.02
CA ILE A 212 -10.22 -7.40 -2.84
C ILE A 212 -10.40 -8.16 -4.17
N ASN A 213 -11.09 -9.30 -4.12
CA ASN A 213 -11.23 -10.20 -5.28
C ASN A 213 -12.48 -9.93 -6.14
N SER A 214 -13.43 -9.11 -5.69
CA SER A 214 -14.52 -8.59 -6.53
C SER A 214 -14.04 -7.60 -7.57
#